data_AF-A0A9X1X9P9-F1
#
_entry.id   AF-A0A9X1X9P9-F1
#
_cell.length_a   1.000
_cell.length_b   1.000
_cell.length_c   1.000
_cell.angle_alpha   90.00
_cell.angle_beta   90.00
_cell.angle_gamma   90.00
#
_symmetry.space_group_name_H-M   'P 1'
#
loop_
_entity.id
_entity.type
_entity.pdbx_description
1 polymer ?
#
loop_
_entity_poly.entity_id
_entity_poly.type
_entity_poly.pdbx_seq_one_letter_code
_entity_poly.pdbx_strand_id
1 'polypeptide(L)'
;MENEMDGDKMKITDFIDEKLYEQFNRDIYGAFLKLNDPMTMILKGHLYIEAEFEKQLDIYLANPEVLDISRMKFPAKLNFLIALGIMDKSDRSPYAKLNEVRRKFAHDLNYQLQENDVQIIVDSFNKSQKSRFNKMADGQSSLMGKLRFCLSILWIDISLNTESIKLKAETQRLEEEIKKLNEKSTFDSPKQFEKYWENYMERISKQKDSQTEVMNDKVAPAGEDCN
;
A
#
# COMPACT_ATOMS: atom_id res chain seq x y z
N MET A 1 -28.79 9.08 37.04
CA MET A 1 -27.62 9.92 36.70
C MET A 1 -26.54 8.98 36.24
N GLU A 2 -26.63 8.56 34.97
CA GLU A 2 -25.53 7.93 34.26
C GLU A 2 -24.92 9.03 33.40
N ASN A 3 -23.78 9.56 33.83
CA ASN A 3 -23.00 10.51 33.04
C ASN A 3 -22.07 9.73 32.11
N GLU A 4 -22.31 9.92 30.81
CA GLU A 4 -21.32 10.27 29.81
C GLU A 4 -19.92 9.67 29.96
N MET A 5 -19.69 8.57 29.25
CA MET A 5 -18.40 8.26 28.66
C MET A 5 -18.60 7.94 27.16
N ASP A 6 -19.13 8.93 26.43
CA ASP A 6 -19.04 8.97 24.96
C ASP A 6 -17.76 9.73 24.58
N GLY A 7 -16.63 9.14 24.98
CA GLY A 7 -15.29 9.62 24.66
C GLY A 7 -14.80 8.94 23.39
N ASP A 8 -15.14 9.55 22.25
CA ASP A 8 -14.37 9.57 21.00
C ASP A 8 -13.54 8.30 20.70
N LYS A 9 -14.23 7.22 20.34
CA LYS A 9 -13.58 6.07 19.69
C LYS A 9 -13.32 6.43 18.24
N MET A 10 -12.25 7.19 18.00
CA MET A 10 -11.66 7.33 16.68
C MET A 10 -11.43 5.92 16.11
N LYS A 11 -12.11 5.57 15.01
CA LYS A 11 -12.00 4.22 14.48
C LYS A 11 -10.56 4.03 14.02
N ILE A 12 -10.00 2.83 14.22
CA ILE A 12 -8.64 2.49 13.78
C ILE A 12 -8.44 2.82 12.29
N THR A 13 -9.50 2.71 11.48
CA THR A 13 -9.54 3.13 10.09
C THR A 13 -9.26 4.62 9.90
N ASP A 14 -9.77 5.47 10.79
CA ASP A 14 -9.63 6.92 10.71
C ASP A 14 -8.22 7.37 11.12
N PHE A 15 -7.62 6.70 12.11
CA PHE A 15 -6.21 6.91 12.51
C PHE A 15 -5.21 6.46 11.44
N ILE A 16 -5.47 5.30 10.81
CA ILE A 16 -4.66 4.79 9.70
C ILE A 16 -4.77 5.72 8.50
N ASP A 17 -5.99 6.15 8.16
CA ASP A 17 -6.23 7.12 7.08
C ASP A 17 -5.46 8.43 7.31
N GLU A 18 -5.48 8.99 8.51
CA GLU A 18 -4.82 10.27 8.82
C GLU A 18 -3.28 10.16 8.79
N LYS A 19 -2.70 9.11 9.40
CA LYS A 19 -1.25 8.93 9.44
C LYS A 19 -0.66 8.60 8.05
N LEU A 20 -1.37 7.79 7.26
CA LEU A 20 -0.98 7.51 5.88
C LEU A 20 -1.22 8.71 4.97
N TYR A 21 -2.22 9.53 5.23
CA TYR A 21 -2.43 10.80 4.53
C TYR A 21 -1.29 11.79 4.77
N GLU A 22 -0.79 11.90 6.01
CA GLU A 22 0.38 12.73 6.31
C GLU A 22 1.67 12.21 5.65
N GLN A 23 1.87 10.89 5.64
CA GLN A 23 3.02 10.27 4.97
C GLN A 23 2.93 10.43 3.45
N PHE A 24 1.72 10.26 2.90
CA PHE A 24 1.39 10.51 1.50
C PHE A 24 1.72 11.96 1.06
N ASN A 25 1.35 12.96 1.88
CA ASN A 25 1.61 14.37 1.59
C ASN A 25 3.11 14.68 1.55
N ARG A 26 3.92 14.02 2.38
CA ARG A 26 5.37 14.21 2.41
C ARG A 26 6.08 13.56 1.22
N ASP A 27 5.75 12.32 0.88
CA ASP A 27 6.59 11.52 -0.01
C ASP A 27 6.09 11.51 -1.46
N ILE A 28 4.82 11.17 -1.70
CA ILE A 28 4.28 10.95 -3.05
C ILE A 28 3.75 12.25 -3.66
N TYR A 29 2.97 13.04 -2.91
CA TYR A 29 2.53 14.34 -3.41
C TYR A 29 3.73 15.25 -3.67
N GLY A 30 4.71 15.26 -2.77
CA GLY A 30 6.00 15.92 -2.97
C GLY A 30 6.76 15.43 -4.21
N ALA A 31 6.77 14.11 -4.47
CA ALA A 31 7.34 13.56 -5.69
C ALA A 31 6.60 14.04 -6.96
N PHE A 32 5.27 14.08 -6.95
CA PHE A 32 4.48 14.56 -8.09
C PHE A 32 4.50 16.09 -8.25
N LEU A 33 4.72 16.86 -7.19
CA LEU A 33 4.89 18.32 -7.27
C LEU A 33 6.13 18.69 -8.09
N LYS A 34 7.19 17.88 -8.02
CA LYS A 34 8.43 18.08 -8.79
C LYS A 34 8.26 17.75 -10.28
N LEU A 35 7.16 17.10 -10.67
CA LEU A 35 6.88 16.75 -12.06
C LEU A 35 6.07 17.88 -12.71
N ASN A 36 6.64 18.46 -13.76
CA ASN A 36 6.01 19.51 -14.56
C ASN A 36 5.49 19.01 -15.91
N ASP A 37 5.78 17.75 -16.26
CA ASP A 37 5.34 17.12 -17.49
C ASP A 37 4.20 16.11 -17.21
N PRO A 38 3.02 16.25 -17.85
CA PRO A 38 1.89 15.35 -17.62
C PRO A 38 2.18 13.90 -18.01
N MET A 39 2.96 13.65 -19.08
CA MET A 39 3.30 12.29 -19.52
C MET A 39 4.10 11.57 -18.44
N THR A 40 5.16 12.20 -17.96
CA THR A 40 6.02 11.67 -16.87
C THR A 40 5.21 11.44 -15.60
N MET A 41 4.26 12.34 -15.29
CA MET A 41 3.40 12.20 -14.12
C MET A 41 2.49 10.97 -14.22
N ILE A 42 1.83 10.76 -15.36
CA ILE A 42 0.98 9.58 -15.58
C ILE A 42 1.80 8.30 -15.57
N LEU A 43 2.97 8.29 -16.22
CA LEU A 43 3.85 7.12 -16.25
C LEU A 43 4.33 6.75 -14.85
N LYS A 44 4.86 7.71 -14.08
CA LYS A 44 5.30 7.46 -12.70
C LYS A 44 4.13 7.07 -11.80
N GLY A 45 2.99 7.75 -11.89
CA GLY A 45 1.80 7.41 -11.11
C GLY A 45 1.32 5.99 -11.38
N HIS A 46 1.29 5.58 -12.65
CA HIS A 46 0.96 4.22 -13.04
C HIS A 46 1.96 3.20 -12.47
N LEU A 47 3.28 3.48 -12.52
CA LEU A 47 4.30 2.59 -11.94
C LEU A 47 4.17 2.44 -10.43
N TYR A 48 3.87 3.52 -9.70
CA TYR A 48 3.63 3.44 -8.25
C TYR A 48 2.42 2.56 -7.91
N ILE A 49 1.32 2.71 -8.65
CA ILE A 49 0.12 1.89 -8.47
C ILE A 49 0.40 0.43 -8.84
N GLU A 50 1.13 0.19 -9.93
CA GLU A 50 1.48 -1.15 -10.38
C GLU A 50 2.38 -1.87 -9.36
N ALA A 51 3.33 -1.16 -8.74
CA ALA A 51 4.14 -1.71 -7.66
C ALA A 51 3.30 -2.11 -6.43
N GLU A 52 2.23 -1.37 -6.12
CA GLU A 52 1.30 -1.78 -5.06
C GLU A 52 0.47 -3.02 -5.45
N PHE A 53 0.07 -3.14 -6.72
CA PHE A 53 -0.57 -4.36 -7.21
C PHE A 53 0.33 -5.59 -7.05
N GLU A 54 1.61 -5.45 -7.42
CA GLU A 54 2.60 -6.51 -7.29
C GLU A 54 2.77 -6.94 -5.82
N LYS A 55 2.95 -5.97 -4.90
CA LYS A 55 3.02 -6.26 -3.46
C LYS A 55 1.81 -7.02 -2.95
N GLN A 56 0.60 -6.65 -3.36
CA GLN A 56 -0.62 -7.33 -2.91
C GLN A 56 -0.70 -8.76 -3.44
N LEU A 57 -0.32 -8.99 -4.70
CA LEU A 57 -0.27 -10.32 -5.27
C LEU A 57 0.80 -11.19 -4.59
N ASP A 58 1.97 -10.63 -4.30
CA ASP A 58 3.04 -11.32 -3.58
C ASP A 58 2.62 -11.76 -2.17
N ILE A 59 1.80 -10.95 -1.48
CA ILE A 59 1.30 -11.28 -0.14
C ILE A 59 0.21 -12.36 -0.20
N TYR A 60 -0.66 -12.31 -1.22
CA TYR A 60 -1.88 -13.12 -1.23
C TYR A 60 -1.71 -14.49 -1.92
N LEU A 61 -0.80 -14.58 -2.89
CA LEU A 61 -0.54 -15.83 -3.59
C LEU A 61 0.33 -16.75 -2.73
N ALA A 62 0.02 -18.05 -2.71
CA ALA A 62 0.79 -19.02 -1.94
C ALA A 62 2.20 -19.25 -2.52
N ASN A 63 2.35 -19.16 -3.84
CA ASN A 63 3.60 -19.37 -4.57
C ASN A 63 3.72 -18.31 -5.69
N PRO A 64 3.90 -17.02 -5.33
CA PRO A 64 3.90 -15.93 -6.30
C PRO A 64 5.02 -16.07 -7.34
N GLU A 65 6.14 -16.69 -6.99
CA GLU A 65 7.32 -16.89 -7.86
C GLU A 65 7.07 -17.80 -9.07
N VAL A 66 6.03 -18.64 -9.03
CA VAL A 66 5.59 -19.44 -10.18
C VAL A 66 5.00 -18.54 -11.27
N LEU A 67 4.51 -17.38 -10.88
CA LEU A 67 4.01 -16.35 -11.77
C LEU A 67 5.08 -15.27 -11.93
N ASP A 68 5.46 -14.96 -13.17
CA ASP A 68 6.24 -13.75 -13.41
C ASP A 68 5.30 -12.53 -13.34
N ILE A 69 4.92 -12.14 -12.12
CA ILE A 69 3.98 -11.04 -11.85
C ILE A 69 4.53 -9.75 -12.47
N SER A 70 5.84 -9.53 -12.40
CA SER A 70 6.50 -8.34 -12.97
C SER A 70 6.22 -8.19 -14.47
N ARG A 71 6.17 -9.29 -15.23
CA ARG A 71 5.87 -9.30 -16.68
C ARG A 71 4.38 -9.22 -17.01
N MET A 72 3.50 -9.39 -16.03
CA MET A 72 2.07 -9.23 -16.29
C MET A 72 1.75 -7.79 -16.66
N LYS A 73 0.84 -7.61 -17.62
CA LYS A 73 0.35 -6.29 -17.97
C LYS A 73 -0.57 -5.75 -16.86
N PHE A 74 -0.55 -4.44 -16.64
CA PHE A 74 -1.40 -3.76 -15.68
C PHE A 74 -2.87 -4.23 -15.63
N PRO A 75 -3.61 -4.37 -16.76
CA PRO A 75 -5.00 -4.84 -16.69
C PRO A 75 -5.14 -6.27 -16.18
N ALA A 76 -4.14 -7.12 -16.43
CA ALA A 76 -4.14 -8.50 -15.93
C ALA A 76 -3.94 -8.50 -14.41
N LYS A 77 -2.95 -7.75 -13.89
CA LYS A 77 -2.72 -7.58 -12.45
C LYS A 77 -3.98 -7.10 -11.72
N LEU A 78 -4.60 -6.03 -12.23
CA LEU A 78 -5.86 -5.51 -11.67
C LEU A 78 -6.99 -6.55 -11.67
N ASN A 79 -7.16 -7.29 -12.78
CA ASN A 79 -8.18 -8.34 -12.84
C ASN A 79 -7.90 -9.48 -11.86
N PHE A 80 -6.63 -9.85 -11.62
CA PHE A 80 -6.25 -10.83 -10.61
C PHE A 80 -6.61 -10.38 -9.19
N LEU A 81 -6.28 -9.13 -8.83
CA LEU A 81 -6.64 -8.58 -7.51
C LEU A 81 -8.15 -8.66 -7.26
N ILE A 82 -8.96 -8.34 -8.27
CA ILE A 82 -10.42 -8.44 -8.17
C ILE A 82 -10.88 -9.89 -8.10
N ALA A 83 -10.32 -10.78 -8.93
CA ALA A 83 -10.70 -12.18 -8.96
C ALA A 83 -10.37 -12.91 -7.65
N LEU A 84 -9.29 -12.50 -6.97
CA LEU A 84 -8.89 -13.00 -5.66
C LEU A 84 -9.68 -12.36 -4.50
N GLY A 85 -10.56 -11.39 -4.78
CA GLY A 85 -11.32 -10.66 -3.76
C GLY A 85 -10.47 -9.70 -2.93
N ILE A 86 -9.25 -9.38 -3.38
CA ILE A 86 -8.34 -8.42 -2.73
C ILE A 86 -8.84 -6.99 -2.93
N MET A 87 -9.45 -6.72 -4.09
CA MET A 87 -10.11 -5.46 -4.42
C MET A 87 -11.56 -5.70 -4.80
N ASP A 88 -12.44 -4.76 -4.46
CA ASP A 88 -13.82 -4.82 -4.90
C ASP A 88 -13.93 -4.54 -6.41
N LYS A 89 -14.90 -5.17 -7.07
CA LYS A 89 -15.15 -4.97 -8.50
C LYS A 89 -15.49 -3.50 -8.82
N SER A 90 -16.12 -2.79 -7.89
CA SER A 90 -16.45 -1.37 -8.01
C SER A 90 -15.20 -0.47 -8.07
N ASP A 91 -14.08 -0.90 -7.49
CA ASP A 91 -12.82 -0.15 -7.53
C ASP A 91 -12.06 -0.31 -8.85
N ARG A 92 -12.51 -1.18 -9.75
CA ARG A 92 -11.84 -1.44 -11.03
C ARG A 92 -11.77 -0.22 -11.94
N SER A 93 -12.87 0.53 -12.01
CA SER A 93 -13.09 1.51 -13.09
C SER A 93 -12.04 2.63 -13.08
N PRO A 94 -11.69 3.24 -11.95
CA PRO A 94 -10.65 4.28 -11.90
C PRO A 94 -9.29 3.85 -12.44
N TYR A 95 -8.80 2.69 -12.04
CA TYR A 95 -7.51 2.18 -12.52
C TYR A 95 -7.55 1.83 -14.01
N ALA A 96 -8.68 1.30 -14.49
CA ALA A 96 -8.87 1.05 -15.91
C ALA A 96 -8.82 2.35 -16.73
N LYS A 97 -9.47 3.43 -16.25
CA LYS A 97 -9.45 4.75 -16.90
C LYS A 97 -8.07 5.39 -16.88
N LEU A 98 -7.32 5.26 -15.78
CA LEU A 98 -5.92 5.67 -15.74
C LEU A 98 -5.09 4.95 -16.82
N ASN A 99 -5.24 3.64 -16.95
CA ASN A 99 -4.54 2.86 -17.98
C ASN A 99 -4.96 3.26 -19.42
N GLU A 100 -6.22 3.61 -19.64
CA GLU A 100 -6.68 4.17 -20.93
C GLU A 100 -5.95 5.47 -21.27
N VAL A 101 -5.84 6.41 -20.33
CA VAL A 101 -5.11 7.68 -20.55
C VAL A 101 -3.62 7.42 -20.77
N ARG A 102 -3.00 6.55 -19.97
CA ARG A 102 -1.60 6.14 -20.13
C ARG A 102 -1.32 5.49 -21.49
N ARG A 103 -2.30 4.79 -22.07
CA ARG A 103 -2.19 4.21 -23.41
C ARG A 103 -2.21 5.27 -24.51
N LYS A 104 -2.95 6.38 -24.36
CA LYS A 104 -2.96 7.47 -25.35
C LYS A 104 -1.55 8.02 -25.57
N PHE A 105 -0.84 8.33 -24.48
CA PHE A 105 0.57 8.74 -24.51
C PHE A 105 1.52 7.74 -25.19
N ALA A 106 1.17 6.46 -25.22
CA ALA A 106 2.02 5.43 -25.81
C ALA A 106 1.74 5.18 -27.30
N HIS A 107 0.54 5.53 -27.77
CA HIS A 107 0.11 5.29 -29.15
C HIS A 107 0.19 6.54 -30.02
N ASP A 108 0.19 7.73 -29.43
CA ASP A 108 0.25 9.00 -30.14
C ASP A 108 1.36 9.88 -29.55
N LEU A 109 2.40 10.11 -30.36
CA LEU A 109 3.59 10.90 -30.00
C LEU A 109 3.26 12.39 -29.77
N ASN A 110 2.15 12.88 -30.33
CA ASN A 110 1.73 14.28 -30.23
C ASN A 110 0.59 14.48 -29.24
N TYR A 111 0.21 13.42 -28.51
CA TYR A 111 -0.90 13.49 -27.58
C TYR A 111 -0.59 14.46 -26.43
N GLN A 112 -1.57 15.33 -26.14
CA GLN A 112 -1.53 16.25 -25.02
C GLN A 112 -2.67 15.93 -24.07
N LEU A 113 -2.37 15.89 -22.77
CA LEU A 113 -3.38 15.68 -21.73
C LEU A 113 -4.47 16.77 -21.80
N GLN A 114 -5.73 16.37 -21.85
CA GLN A 114 -6.87 17.28 -21.83
C GLN A 114 -7.62 17.20 -20.50
N GLU A 115 -8.43 18.22 -20.19
CA GLU A 115 -9.28 18.18 -18.99
C GLU A 115 -10.20 16.97 -18.94
N ASN A 116 -10.77 16.60 -20.10
CA ASN A 116 -11.64 15.44 -20.20
C ASN A 116 -10.93 14.13 -19.81
N ASP A 117 -9.62 14.02 -20.02
CA ASP A 117 -8.87 12.81 -19.65
C ASP A 117 -8.74 12.64 -18.13
N VAL A 118 -8.63 13.75 -17.41
CA VAL A 118 -8.65 13.72 -15.94
C VAL A 118 -10.07 13.53 -15.44
N GLN A 119 -11.05 14.17 -16.08
CA GLN A 119 -12.45 14.07 -15.69
C GLN A 119 -12.99 12.63 -15.81
N ILE A 120 -12.64 11.88 -16.87
CA ILE A 120 -13.08 10.47 -16.99
C ILE A 120 -12.55 9.58 -15.85
N ILE A 121 -11.39 9.92 -15.28
CA ILE A 121 -10.84 9.20 -14.11
C ILE A 121 -11.67 9.58 -12.88
N VAL A 122 -11.86 10.87 -12.62
CA VAL A 122 -12.65 11.38 -11.48
C VAL A 122 -14.11 10.88 -11.51
N ASP A 123 -14.73 10.86 -12.68
CA ASP A 123 -16.12 10.41 -12.83
C ASP A 123 -16.28 8.93 -12.49
N SER A 124 -15.23 8.15 -12.71
CA SER A 124 -15.20 6.72 -12.37
C SER A 124 -14.92 6.42 -10.91
N PHE A 125 -14.55 7.42 -10.11
CA PHE A 125 -14.31 7.25 -8.68
C PHE A 125 -15.56 6.78 -7.93
N ASN A 126 -15.35 5.93 -6.93
CA ASN A 126 -16.37 5.55 -5.96
C ASN A 126 -16.71 6.75 -5.04
N LYS A 127 -17.71 6.60 -4.17
CA LYS A 127 -18.18 7.69 -3.29
C LYS A 127 -17.07 8.22 -2.37
N SER A 128 -16.24 7.33 -1.81
CA SER A 128 -15.15 7.70 -0.90
C SER A 128 -14.07 8.50 -1.65
N GLN A 129 -13.62 7.97 -2.79
CA GLN A 129 -12.65 8.61 -3.67
C GLN A 129 -13.11 9.98 -4.14
N LYS A 130 -14.37 10.14 -4.56
CA LYS A 130 -14.93 11.45 -4.95
C LYS A 130 -14.93 12.43 -3.78
N SER A 131 -15.29 11.97 -2.59
CA SER A 131 -15.26 12.83 -1.40
C SER A 131 -13.85 13.32 -1.09
N ARG A 132 -12.84 12.42 -1.10
CA ARG A 132 -11.43 12.78 -0.92
C ARG A 132 -10.95 13.73 -2.02
N PHE A 133 -11.29 13.46 -3.28
CA PHE A 133 -10.94 14.30 -4.42
C PHE A 133 -11.48 15.72 -4.26
N ASN A 134 -12.77 15.87 -3.96
CA ASN A 134 -13.38 17.18 -3.83
C ASN A 134 -12.79 17.99 -2.66
N LYS A 135 -12.40 17.33 -1.56
CA LYS A 135 -11.70 17.99 -0.45
C LYS A 135 -10.29 18.44 -0.82
N MET A 136 -9.53 17.60 -1.52
CA MET A 136 -8.13 17.88 -1.86
C MET A 136 -8.00 18.87 -3.03
N ALA A 137 -8.89 18.75 -4.01
CA ALA A 137 -8.91 19.59 -5.20
C ALA A 137 -9.68 20.91 -4.99
N ASP A 138 -10.17 21.18 -3.77
CA ASP A 138 -10.86 22.44 -3.48
C ASP A 138 -9.93 23.64 -3.76
N GLY A 139 -10.45 24.63 -4.47
CA GLY A 139 -9.68 25.78 -4.97
C GLY A 139 -8.62 25.46 -6.04
N GLN A 140 -8.44 24.21 -6.46
CA GLN A 140 -7.48 23.84 -7.51
C GLN A 140 -8.12 23.87 -8.90
N SER A 141 -7.76 24.89 -9.68
CA SER A 141 -8.24 25.03 -11.07
C SER A 141 -7.33 24.36 -12.11
N SER A 142 -6.04 24.17 -11.82
CA SER A 142 -5.10 23.68 -12.82
C SER A 142 -5.30 22.19 -13.14
N LEU A 143 -5.22 21.86 -14.43
CA LEU A 143 -5.26 20.48 -14.92
C LEU A 143 -4.20 19.60 -14.24
N MET A 144 -2.99 20.13 -14.09
CA MET A 144 -1.89 19.42 -13.42
C MET A 144 -2.18 19.17 -11.94
N GLY A 145 -2.75 20.13 -11.22
CA GLY A 145 -3.16 19.93 -9.84
C GLY A 145 -4.23 18.84 -9.71
N LYS A 146 -5.26 18.88 -10.56
CA LYS A 146 -6.31 17.84 -10.60
C LYS A 146 -5.73 16.46 -10.91
N LEU A 147 -4.81 16.35 -11.87
CA LEU A 147 -4.14 15.09 -12.18
C LEU A 147 -3.34 14.57 -10.97
N ARG A 148 -2.58 15.44 -10.30
CA ARG A 148 -1.83 15.05 -9.08
C ARG A 148 -2.77 14.45 -8.03
N PHE A 149 -3.90 15.10 -7.74
CA PHE A 149 -4.88 14.58 -6.80
C PHE A 149 -5.51 13.27 -7.25
N CYS A 150 -5.78 13.09 -8.55
CA CYS A 150 -6.30 11.82 -9.06
C CYS A 150 -5.34 10.66 -8.81
N LEU A 151 -4.08 10.81 -9.24
CA LEU A 151 -3.06 9.77 -9.08
C LEU A 151 -2.79 9.46 -7.61
N SER A 152 -2.80 10.51 -6.80
CA SER A 152 -2.63 10.45 -5.36
C SER A 152 -3.70 9.59 -4.70
N ILE A 153 -4.98 9.87 -4.98
CA ILE A 153 -6.09 9.13 -4.38
C ILE A 153 -6.04 7.65 -4.76
N LEU A 154 -5.78 7.35 -6.04
CA LEU A 154 -5.65 5.97 -6.50
C LEU A 154 -4.50 5.24 -5.81
N TRP A 155 -3.35 5.91 -5.64
CA TRP A 155 -2.22 5.33 -4.94
C TRP A 155 -2.48 5.15 -3.44
N ILE A 156 -3.09 6.13 -2.78
CA ILE A 156 -3.45 6.03 -1.35
C ILE A 156 -4.39 4.86 -1.15
N ASP A 157 -5.47 4.77 -1.92
CA ASP A 157 -6.47 3.72 -1.75
C ASP A 157 -5.86 2.33 -1.88
N ILE A 158 -5.03 2.11 -2.90
CA ILE A 158 -4.37 0.81 -3.06
C ILE A 158 -3.33 0.56 -1.97
N SER A 159 -2.58 1.58 -1.54
CA SER A 159 -1.57 1.43 -0.48
C SER A 159 -2.21 1.13 0.88
N LEU A 160 -3.32 1.80 1.21
CA LEU A 160 -4.12 1.52 2.41
C LEU A 160 -4.61 0.08 2.40
N ASN A 161 -5.07 -0.40 1.24
CA ASN A 161 -5.45 -1.80 1.09
C ASN A 161 -4.24 -2.73 1.30
N THR A 162 -3.08 -2.41 0.71
CA THR A 162 -1.83 -3.17 0.90
C THR A 162 -1.49 -3.29 2.39
N GLU A 163 -1.50 -2.19 3.13
CA GLU A 163 -1.18 -2.19 4.56
C GLU A 163 -2.23 -2.97 5.37
N SER A 164 -3.52 -2.84 5.03
CA SER A 164 -4.58 -3.64 5.66
C SER A 164 -4.37 -5.15 5.46
N ILE A 165 -3.95 -5.56 4.27
CA ILE A 165 -3.66 -6.97 3.95
C ILE A 165 -2.46 -7.47 4.75
N LYS A 166 -1.36 -6.69 4.82
CA LYS A 166 -0.18 -7.05 5.63
C LYS A 166 -0.55 -7.25 7.09
N LEU A 167 -1.30 -6.31 7.67
CA LEU A 167 -1.72 -6.40 9.06
C LEU A 167 -2.59 -7.64 9.32
N LYS A 168 -3.52 -7.97 8.40
CA LYS A 168 -4.34 -9.19 8.51
C LYS A 168 -3.49 -10.46 8.43
N ALA A 169 -2.54 -10.53 7.50
CA ALA A 169 -1.65 -11.67 7.36
C ALA A 169 -0.75 -11.87 8.59
N GLU A 170 -0.21 -10.78 9.14
CA GLU A 170 0.58 -10.82 10.37
C GLU A 170 -0.26 -11.22 11.59
N THR A 171 -1.49 -10.69 11.70
CA THR A 171 -2.42 -11.08 12.78
C THR A 171 -2.71 -12.58 12.73
N GLN A 172 -3.05 -13.13 11.56
CA GLN A 172 -3.30 -14.57 11.40
C GLN A 172 -2.07 -15.41 11.77
N ARG A 173 -0.87 -14.99 11.33
CA ARG A 173 0.38 -15.67 11.70
C ARG A 173 0.60 -15.71 13.21
N LEU A 174 0.38 -14.58 13.89
CA LEU A 174 0.51 -14.50 15.35
C LEU A 174 -0.54 -15.37 16.05
N GLU A 175 -1.77 -15.38 15.58
CA GLU A 175 -2.83 -16.25 16.11
C GLU A 175 -2.48 -17.74 15.99
N GLU A 176 -1.93 -18.17 14.85
CA GLU A 176 -1.44 -19.53 14.67
C GLU A 176 -0.26 -19.88 15.57
N GLU A 177 0.66 -18.93 15.79
CA GLU A 177 1.78 -19.10 16.69
C GLU A 177 1.30 -19.26 18.13
N ILE A 178 0.42 -18.37 18.60
CA ILE A 178 -0.23 -18.46 19.92
C ILE A 178 -0.96 -19.80 20.08
N LYS A 179 -1.68 -20.26 19.05
CA LYS A 179 -2.34 -21.57 19.08
C LYS A 179 -1.35 -22.72 19.26
N LYS A 180 -0.24 -22.73 18.51
CA LYS A 180 0.84 -23.73 18.65
C LYS A 180 1.52 -23.67 20.02
N LEU A 181 1.68 -22.47 20.59
CA LEU A 181 2.20 -22.29 21.95
C LEU A 181 1.25 -22.90 22.98
N ASN A 182 -0.05 -22.60 22.87
CA ASN A 182 -1.07 -23.11 23.79
C ASN A 182 -1.25 -24.63 23.72
N GLU A 183 -1.20 -25.22 22.51
CA GLU A 183 -1.23 -26.67 22.31
C GLU A 183 -0.02 -27.35 22.97
N LYS A 184 1.17 -26.75 22.86
CA LYS A 184 2.39 -27.20 23.54
C LYS A 184 2.41 -26.88 25.04
N SER A 185 1.56 -25.95 25.49
CA SER A 185 1.45 -25.52 26.87
C SER A 185 0.51 -26.38 27.73
N THR A 186 0.06 -27.52 27.19
CA THR A 186 -0.33 -28.69 27.98
C THR A 186 0.91 -29.29 28.63
N PHE A 187 1.56 -28.52 29.51
CA PHE A 187 2.70 -29.00 30.29
C PHE A 187 2.19 -29.82 31.46
N ASP A 188 2.62 -31.08 31.53
CA ASP A 188 2.27 -32.00 32.62
C ASP A 188 2.92 -31.58 33.95
N SER A 189 3.91 -30.67 33.92
CA SER A 189 4.51 -30.11 35.12
C SER A 189 5.17 -28.74 34.91
N PRO A 190 5.29 -27.92 35.98
CA PRO A 190 5.98 -26.62 35.96
C PRO A 190 7.41 -26.65 35.38
N LYS A 191 8.16 -27.74 35.59
CA LYS A 191 9.54 -27.89 35.07
C LYS A 191 9.60 -27.98 33.54
N GLN A 192 8.57 -28.52 32.89
CA GLN A 192 8.53 -28.58 31.43
C GLN A 192 8.24 -27.19 30.83
N PHE A 193 7.40 -26.40 31.49
CA PHE A 193 7.15 -25.00 31.11
C PHE A 193 8.42 -24.15 31.24
N GLU A 194 9.16 -24.28 32.36
CA GLU A 194 10.38 -23.51 32.63
C GLU A 194 11.45 -23.75 31.55
N LYS A 195 11.70 -25.02 31.22
CA LYS A 195 12.62 -25.40 30.12
C LYS A 195 12.14 -24.92 28.76
N TYR A 196 10.84 -24.90 28.52
CA TYR A 196 10.28 -24.37 27.26
C TYR A 196 10.49 -22.86 27.15
N TRP A 197 10.22 -22.13 28.23
CA TRP A 197 10.34 -20.69 28.30
C TRP A 197 11.78 -20.22 28.08
N GLU A 198 12.76 -20.90 28.69
CA GLU A 198 14.19 -20.64 28.45
C GLU A 198 14.57 -20.78 26.96
N ASN A 199 14.13 -21.87 26.32
CA ASN A 199 14.40 -22.12 24.90
C ASN A 199 13.71 -21.11 23.97
N TYR A 200 12.50 -20.66 24.32
CA TYR A 200 11.77 -19.65 23.56
C TYR A 200 12.46 -18.28 23.65
N MET A 201 12.86 -17.87 24.86
CA MET A 201 13.58 -16.61 25.07
C MET A 201 14.93 -16.58 24.35
N GLU A 202 15.64 -17.71 24.31
CA GLU A 202 16.90 -17.83 23.56
C GLU A 202 16.69 -17.64 22.04
N ARG A 203 15.59 -18.15 21.47
CA ARG A 203 15.26 -17.99 20.05
C ARG A 203 14.90 -16.55 19.70
N ILE A 204 14.11 -15.88 20.55
CA ILE A 204 13.73 -14.48 20.36
C ILE A 204 14.98 -13.57 20.44
N SER A 205 15.91 -13.86 21.34
CA SER A 205 17.20 -13.14 21.42
C SER A 205 17.99 -13.28 20.12
N LYS A 206 18.18 -14.52 19.64
CA LYS A 206 18.93 -14.78 18.38
C LYS A 206 18.28 -14.15 17.15
N GLN A 207 16.94 -14.10 17.09
CA GLN A 207 16.24 -13.42 15.99
C GLN A 207 16.45 -11.90 16.03
N LYS A 208 16.44 -11.27 17.21
CA LYS A 208 16.76 -9.83 17.35
C LYS A 208 18.20 -9.51 16.96
N ASP A 209 19.15 -10.36 17.31
CA ASP A 209 20.56 -10.18 16.95
C ASP A 209 20.75 -10.28 15.43
N SER A 210 20.10 -11.25 14.77
CA SER A 210 20.15 -11.40 13.30
C SER A 210 19.48 -10.26 12.52
N GLN A 211 18.43 -9.63 13.06
CA GLN A 211 17.83 -8.44 12.44
C GLN A 211 18.68 -7.17 12.64
N THR A 212 19.50 -7.13 13.69
CA THR A 212 20.41 -6.02 13.99
C THR A 212 21.67 -6.07 13.11
N GLU A 213 22.17 -7.27 12.77
CA GLU A 213 23.26 -7.43 11.78
C GLU A 213 22.84 -7.01 10.36
N VAL A 214 21.62 -7.35 9.93
CA VAL A 214 21.12 -6.97 8.59
C VAL A 214 20.86 -5.46 8.45
N MET A 215 20.60 -4.74 9.56
CA MET A 215 20.52 -3.27 9.55
C MET A 215 21.89 -2.60 9.56
N ASN A 216 22.91 -3.18 10.21
CA ASN A 216 24.27 -2.63 10.24
C ASN A 216 25.02 -2.80 8.92
N ASP A 217 24.78 -3.88 8.16
CA ASP A 217 25.39 -4.07 6.83
C ASP A 217 24.81 -3.13 5.74
N LYS A 218 23.67 -2.47 5.99
CA LYS A 218 23.08 -1.47 5.08
C LYS A 218 23.50 -0.03 5.38
N VAL A 219 24.31 0.19 6.41
CA VAL A 219 24.87 1.51 6.77
C VAL A 219 26.40 1.44 6.76
N ALA A 220 26.99 0.92 5.68
CA ALA A 220 28.38 1.22 5.37
C ALA A 220 28.44 2.58 4.65
N PRO A 221 29.15 3.61 5.17
CA PRO A 221 29.29 4.87 4.47
C PRO A 221 30.06 4.63 3.16
N ALA A 222 29.49 5.08 2.05
CA ALA A 222 30.21 5.20 0.79
C ALA A 222 31.45 6.08 1.05
N GLY A 223 32.63 5.50 0.83
CA GLY A 223 33.91 6.14 1.08
C GLY A 223 34.02 7.50 0.41
N GLU A 224 34.34 8.50 1.20
CA GLU A 224 35.11 9.65 0.75
C GLU A 224 36.52 9.15 0.46
N ASP A 225 36.78 8.81 -0.79
CA ASP A 225 38.14 8.73 -1.34
C ASP A 225 38.06 9.03 -2.84
N CYS A 226 38.26 10.31 -3.18
CA CYS A 226 38.81 10.75 -4.45
C CYS A 226 39.60 12.04 -4.20
N ASN A 227 40.92 11.88 -4.11
CA ASN A 227 41.90 12.91 -4.45
C ASN A 227 41.76 13.34 -5.92
#